data_AF-R9QQA2-F1
#
_entry.id   AF-R9QQA2-F1
#
_cell.length_a   1.000
_cell.length_b   1.000
_cell.length_c   1.000
_cell.angle_alpha   90.00
_cell.angle_beta   90.00
_cell.angle_gamma   90.00
#
_symmetry.space_group_name_H-M   'P 1'
#
loop_
_entity.id
_entity.type
_entity.pdbx_description
1 polymer ?
#
loop_
_entity_poly.entity_id
_entity_poly.type
_entity_poly.pdbx_seq_one_letter_code
_entity_poly.pdbx_strand_id
1 'polypeptide(L)'
;MTAAYFDQFNIVSLITIRAPFLGDFAVSFTNSSLMMLSVITVFWLLFKGEKIIPTRWQLIMELMHSAIRTMIRDNLGKEGAKYFPFVLCLFIFIVLLNVFGLFPYVFTPTVHIIVTFGLSLSILIGVTIIGLFKFRANFMSLFVPGGAPLALAPFLVLIETISYLSRAISLGVRLAANLSAGHLLFAILSGFTFDMLTNGLALLSVFPMLIMIFITLLEMAVAVIQAYVFCLLTTIYLGDTVALH
;
A
#
# COMPACT_ATOMS: atom_id res chain seq x y z
N MET A 1 4.24 -25.87 22.93
CA MET A 1 4.20 -24.41 23.08
C MET A 1 3.06 -23.91 22.19
N THR A 2 1.85 -23.78 22.74
CA THR A 2 0.64 -23.40 21.99
C THR A 2 0.55 -21.88 21.89
N ALA A 3 1.43 -21.25 21.11
CA ALA A 3 1.17 -19.89 20.65
C ALA A 3 0.11 -20.02 19.53
N ALA A 4 -0.99 -19.28 19.65
CA ALA A 4 -1.94 -19.23 18.56
C ALA A 4 -1.26 -18.49 17.39
N TYR A 5 -1.47 -18.93 16.15
CA TYR A 5 -0.87 -18.29 14.97
C TYR A 5 -1.20 -16.78 14.83
N PHE A 6 -2.19 -16.30 15.57
CA PHE A 6 -2.62 -14.91 15.63
C PHE A 6 -1.89 -14.07 16.70
N ASP A 7 -1.12 -14.67 17.61
CA ASP A 7 -0.40 -13.94 18.67
C ASP A 7 0.64 -12.96 18.09
N GLN A 8 1.15 -13.23 16.90
CA GLN A 8 2.05 -12.33 16.17
C GLN A 8 1.41 -10.97 15.79
N PHE A 9 0.08 -10.87 15.78
CA PHE A 9 -0.65 -9.64 15.48
C PHE A 9 -1.11 -8.90 16.74
N ASN A 10 -0.65 -9.29 17.93
CA ASN A 10 -1.05 -8.61 19.14
C ASN A 10 -0.38 -7.24 19.28
N ILE A 11 -1.17 -6.19 19.52
CA ILE A 11 -0.67 -4.83 19.70
C ILE A 11 -0.17 -4.70 21.13
N VAL A 12 1.15 -4.73 21.30
CA VAL A 12 1.80 -4.47 22.59
C VAL A 12 2.07 -2.97 22.73
N SER A 13 1.65 -2.40 23.86
CA SER A 13 2.05 -1.05 24.26
C SER A 13 3.47 -1.09 24.84
N LEU A 14 4.36 -0.31 24.23
CA LEU A 14 5.74 -0.17 24.67
C LEU A 14 5.86 0.94 25.71
N ILE A 15 5.18 2.07 25.51
CA ILE A 15 5.22 3.23 26.42
C ILE A 15 3.81 3.82 26.53
N THR A 16 3.20 3.77 27.70
CA THR A 16 1.89 4.40 27.95
C THR A 16 2.10 5.77 28.62
N ILE A 17 1.86 6.86 27.89
CA ILE A 17 1.87 8.21 28.46
C ILE A 17 0.42 8.55 28.82
N ARG A 18 0.07 8.47 30.12
CA ARG A 18 -1.19 9.04 30.61
C ARG A 18 -1.00 10.53 30.80
N ALA A 19 -1.66 11.33 29.97
CA ALA A 19 -1.75 12.77 30.17
C ALA A 19 -3.03 13.07 30.98
N PRO A 20 -2.93 13.45 32.27
CA PRO A 20 -4.11 13.62 33.13
C PRO A 20 -5.02 14.80 32.76
N PHE A 21 -4.63 15.63 31.77
CA PHE A 21 -5.30 16.88 31.42
C PHE A 21 -6.41 16.73 30.35
N LEU A 22 -6.53 15.58 29.69
CA LEU A 22 -7.46 15.39 28.55
C LEU A 22 -8.40 14.16 28.68
N GLY A 23 -8.77 13.79 29.91
CA GLY A 23 -9.59 12.59 30.18
C GLY A 23 -8.81 11.27 30.08
N ASP A 24 -9.51 10.12 30.12
CA ASP A 24 -8.95 8.75 30.05
C ASP A 24 -8.18 8.40 28.74
N PHE A 25 -7.86 9.40 27.91
CA PHE A 25 -7.02 9.21 26.73
C PHE A 25 -5.56 8.95 27.13
N ALA A 26 -5.22 7.67 27.28
CA ALA A 26 -3.84 7.21 27.39
C ALA A 26 -3.22 7.10 25.98
N VAL A 27 -2.40 8.08 25.59
CA VAL A 27 -1.61 7.97 24.35
C VAL A 27 -0.51 6.94 24.60
N SER A 28 -0.71 5.75 24.02
CA SER A 28 0.20 4.63 24.18
C SER A 28 1.01 4.45 22.91
N PHE A 29 2.33 4.57 23.03
CA PHE A 29 3.28 4.17 22.01
C PHE A 29 3.27 2.65 21.92
N THR A 30 2.95 2.12 20.74
CA THR A 30 2.79 0.69 20.48
C THR A 30 3.79 0.21 19.43
N ASN A 31 3.91 -1.10 19.24
CA ASN A 31 4.71 -1.67 18.14
C ASN A 31 4.32 -1.10 16.76
N SER A 32 3.02 -0.82 16.56
CA SER A 32 2.48 -0.15 15.38
C SER A 32 3.09 1.25 15.15
N SER A 33 3.15 2.09 16.20
CA SER A 33 3.69 3.44 16.09
C SER A 33 5.20 3.44 15.84
N LEU A 34 5.93 2.46 16.40
CA LEU A 34 7.35 2.28 16.13
C LEU A 34 7.62 1.96 14.65
N MET A 35 6.84 1.06 14.04
CA MET A 35 7.00 0.74 12.61
C MET A 35 6.62 1.92 11.71
N MET A 36 5.59 2.70 12.07
CA MET A 36 5.27 3.91 11.30
C MET A 36 6.42 4.92 11.33
N LEU A 37 7.09 5.08 12.47
CA LEU A 37 8.27 5.94 12.57
C LEU A 37 9.46 5.41 11.77
N SER A 38 9.68 4.09 11.75
CA SER A 38 10.76 3.51 10.93
C SER A 38 10.53 3.72 9.44
N VAL A 39 9.29 3.66 8.97
CA VAL A 39 8.96 3.98 7.56
C VAL A 39 9.26 5.45 7.26
N ILE A 40 8.92 6.37 8.16
CA ILE A 40 9.18 7.81 7.98
C ILE A 40 10.69 8.10 7.99
N THR A 41 11.46 7.48 8.88
CA THR A 41 12.92 7.68 8.92
C THR A 41 13.60 7.11 7.68
N VAL A 42 13.17 5.93 7.20
CA VAL A 42 13.68 5.35 5.95
C VAL A 42 13.32 6.24 4.78
N PHE A 43 12.08 6.72 4.69
CA PHE A 43 11.69 7.68 3.66
C PHE A 43 12.62 8.89 3.67
N TRP A 44 12.86 9.51 4.83
CA TRP A 44 13.77 10.65 4.92
C TRP A 44 15.21 10.33 4.50
N LEU A 45 15.74 9.16 4.88
CA LEU A 45 17.08 8.72 4.50
C LEU A 45 17.21 8.49 2.99
N LEU A 46 16.15 8.00 2.33
CA LEU A 46 16.16 7.75 0.89
C LEU A 46 16.25 9.03 0.06
N PHE A 47 15.73 10.15 0.58
CA PHE A 47 15.85 11.46 -0.07
C PHE A 47 17.12 12.23 0.33
N LYS A 48 17.90 11.72 1.29
CA LYS A 48 19.09 12.40 1.81
C LYS A 48 20.37 11.85 1.17
N GLY A 49 20.68 12.30 -0.04
CA GLY A 49 21.94 11.89 -0.69
C GLY A 49 22.06 12.22 -2.17
N GLU A 50 21.99 13.49 -2.54
CA GLU A 50 22.30 13.89 -3.92
C GLU A 50 23.82 13.98 -4.11
N LYS A 51 24.41 12.93 -4.69
CA LYS A 51 25.80 12.96 -5.18
C LYS A 51 25.79 13.03 -6.70
N ILE A 52 26.73 13.79 -7.27
CA ILE A 52 26.90 13.96 -8.72
C ILE A 52 27.25 12.62 -9.40
N ILE A 53 27.96 11.73 -8.70
CA ILE A 53 28.20 10.35 -9.14
C ILE A 53 27.20 9.44 -8.40
N PRO A 54 26.29 8.75 -9.11
CA PRO A 54 25.23 7.99 -8.48
C PRO A 54 25.80 6.80 -7.70
N THR A 55 25.41 6.69 -6.42
CA THR A 55 25.67 5.50 -5.60
C THR A 55 24.66 4.40 -5.96
N ARG A 56 24.94 3.13 -5.65
CA ARG A 56 24.02 2.00 -5.93
C ARG A 56 22.56 2.25 -5.46
N TRP A 57 22.40 2.87 -4.29
CA TRP A 57 21.08 3.25 -3.76
C TRP A 57 20.42 4.40 -4.55
N GLN A 58 21.22 5.37 -4.98
CA GLN A 58 20.76 6.48 -5.82
C GLN A 58 20.30 5.97 -7.19
N LEU A 59 20.98 4.97 -7.77
CA LEU A 59 20.56 4.32 -9.01
C LEU A 59 19.15 3.70 -8.89
N ILE A 60 18.87 2.98 -7.80
CA ILE A 60 17.54 2.40 -7.57
C ILE A 60 16.47 3.51 -7.50
N MET A 61 16.77 4.60 -6.79
CA MET A 61 15.86 5.75 -6.70
C MET A 61 15.67 6.47 -8.03
N GLU A 62 16.72 6.64 -8.82
CA GLU A 62 16.65 7.22 -10.16
C GLU A 62 15.84 6.34 -11.11
N LEU A 63 15.99 5.02 -11.04
CA LEU A 63 15.18 4.06 -11.79
C LEU A 63 13.71 4.17 -11.41
N MET A 64 13.38 4.16 -10.11
CA MET A 64 12.00 4.33 -9.62
C MET A 64 11.41 5.68 -10.06
N HIS A 65 12.16 6.76 -9.90
CA HIS A 65 11.77 8.10 -10.32
C HIS A 65 11.54 8.20 -11.84
N SER A 66 12.40 7.58 -12.64
CA SER A 66 12.24 7.53 -14.10
C SER A 66 11.03 6.69 -14.55
N ALA A 67 10.74 5.57 -13.87
CA ALA A 67 9.60 4.72 -14.15
C ALA A 67 8.28 5.48 -13.90
N ILE A 68 8.17 6.14 -12.75
CA ILE A 68 6.98 6.95 -12.40
C ILE A 68 6.86 8.17 -13.32
N ARG A 69 7.97 8.80 -13.70
CA ARG A 69 7.95 9.94 -14.61
C ARG A 69 7.44 9.54 -15.99
N THR A 70 7.89 8.39 -16.50
CA THR A 70 7.47 7.85 -17.80
C THR A 70 5.98 7.52 -17.77
N MET A 71 5.56 6.79 -16.75
CA MET A 71 4.16 6.46 -16.50
C MET A 71 3.23 7.70 -16.41
N ILE A 72 3.65 8.76 -15.72
CA ILE A 72 2.85 10.00 -15.65
C ILE A 72 2.84 10.72 -16.99
N ARG A 73 3.97 10.75 -17.70
CA ARG A 73 4.05 11.35 -19.03
C ARG A 73 3.14 10.64 -20.03
N ASP A 74 3.06 9.31 -19.97
CA ASP A 74 2.26 8.48 -20.88
C ASP A 74 0.76 8.65 -20.63
N ASN A 75 0.34 8.84 -19.37
CA ASN A 75 -1.09 8.96 -19.02
C ASN A 75 -1.60 10.41 -18.96
N LEU A 76 -0.75 11.37 -18.56
CA LEU A 76 -1.15 12.75 -18.23
C LEU A 76 -0.48 13.81 -19.12
N GLY A 77 0.47 13.42 -19.97
CA GLY A 77 1.19 14.35 -20.84
C GLY A 77 2.03 15.39 -20.09
N LYS A 78 2.30 16.53 -20.72
CA LYS A 78 3.18 17.59 -20.18
C LYS A 78 2.56 18.31 -18.95
N GLU A 79 1.24 18.39 -18.88
CA GLU A 79 0.49 18.96 -17.75
C GLU A 79 0.65 18.13 -16.46
N GLY A 80 1.01 16.85 -16.59
CA GLY A 80 1.16 15.93 -15.47
C GLY A 80 2.38 16.16 -14.57
N ALA A 81 3.34 16.98 -15.02
CA ALA A 81 4.55 17.27 -14.26
C ALA A 81 4.26 17.89 -12.88
N LYS A 82 3.14 18.62 -12.72
CA LYS A 82 2.74 19.21 -11.44
C LYS A 82 2.38 18.15 -10.37
N TYR A 83 1.86 17.01 -10.80
CA TYR A 83 1.41 15.94 -9.92
C TYR A 83 2.48 14.87 -9.66
N PHE A 84 3.62 14.98 -10.36
CA PHE A 84 4.75 14.07 -10.23
C PHE A 84 5.21 13.86 -8.78
N PRO A 85 5.47 14.90 -7.96
CA PRO A 85 5.96 14.71 -6.59
C PRO A 85 4.96 13.96 -5.71
N PHE A 86 3.66 14.21 -5.90
CA PHE A 86 2.61 13.56 -5.13
C PHE A 86 2.55 12.05 -5.40
N VAL A 87 2.51 11.67 -6.68
CA VAL A 87 2.47 10.26 -7.08
C VAL A 87 3.75 9.52 -6.69
N LEU A 88 4.91 10.18 -6.80
CA LEU A 88 6.19 9.61 -6.38
C LEU A 88 6.23 9.31 -4.87
N CYS A 89 5.84 10.27 -4.03
CA CYS A 89 5.79 10.09 -2.58
C CYS A 89 4.84 8.95 -2.20
N LEU A 90 3.68 8.89 -2.83
CA LEU A 90 2.66 7.88 -2.61
C LEU A 90 3.16 6.49 -3.03
N PHE A 91 3.85 6.37 -4.16
CA PHE A 91 4.46 5.10 -4.59
C PHE A 91 5.49 4.60 -3.57
N ILE A 92 6.48 5.43 -3.23
CA ILE A 92 7.56 5.07 -2.30
C ILE A 92 6.98 4.70 -0.94
N PHE A 93 6.00 5.45 -0.46
CA PHE A 93 5.34 5.19 0.82
C PHE A 93 4.67 3.82 0.87
N ILE A 94 3.89 3.45 -0.16
CA ILE A 94 3.19 2.17 -0.22
C ILE A 94 4.17 1.01 -0.39
N VAL A 95 5.19 1.17 -1.26
CA VAL A 95 6.23 0.14 -1.44
C VAL A 95 6.95 -0.12 -0.11
N LEU A 96 7.36 0.93 0.61
CA LEU A 96 8.03 0.77 1.90
C LEU A 96 7.15 0.08 2.92
N LEU A 97 5.88 0.49 3.05
CA LEU A 97 4.94 -0.15 3.98
C LEU A 97 4.75 -1.64 3.68
N ASN A 98 4.62 -2.01 2.41
CA ASN A 98 4.39 -3.41 2.03
C ASN A 98 5.63 -4.27 2.18
N VAL A 99 6.80 -3.75 1.76
CA VAL A 99 8.06 -4.48 1.82
C VAL A 99 8.53 -4.63 3.26
N PHE A 100 8.41 -3.58 4.09
CA PHE A 100 8.65 -3.72 5.54
C PHE A 100 7.64 -4.68 6.18
N GLY A 101 6.42 -4.71 5.66
CA GLY A 101 5.36 -5.63 6.03
C GLY A 101 5.63 -7.12 5.77
N LEU A 102 6.63 -7.43 4.94
CA LEU A 102 6.96 -8.81 4.57
C LEU A 102 8.09 -9.40 5.43
N PHE A 103 8.85 -8.58 6.16
CA PHE A 103 9.97 -9.08 6.94
C PHE A 103 9.48 -9.95 8.12
N PRO A 104 10.09 -11.13 8.33
CA PRO A 104 9.78 -11.96 9.47
C PRO A 104 10.16 -11.23 10.77
N TYR A 105 9.37 -11.43 11.83
CA TYR A 105 9.54 -10.81 13.16
C TYR A 105 9.30 -9.31 13.25
N VAL A 106 8.94 -8.64 12.15
CA VAL A 106 8.49 -7.25 12.21
C VAL A 106 6.99 -7.24 12.52
N PHE A 107 6.56 -6.44 13.49
CA PHE A 107 5.13 -6.24 13.74
C PHE A 107 4.54 -5.34 12.65
N THR A 108 3.56 -5.84 11.89
CA THR A 108 3.07 -5.15 10.70
C THR A 108 1.69 -4.56 10.92
N PRO A 109 1.55 -3.25 11.24
CA PRO A 109 0.25 -2.59 11.34
C PRO A 109 -0.61 -2.72 10.08
N THR A 110 -0.02 -3.04 8.93
CA THR A 110 -0.69 -3.31 7.66
C THR A 110 -1.47 -4.63 7.61
N VAL A 111 -1.30 -5.54 8.58
CA VAL A 111 -2.17 -6.72 8.68
C VAL A 111 -3.56 -6.35 9.19
N HIS A 112 -3.68 -5.32 10.03
CA HIS A 112 -4.99 -4.85 10.45
C HIS A 112 -5.70 -4.17 9.28
N ILE A 113 -6.77 -4.82 8.81
CA ILE A 113 -7.62 -4.34 7.71
C ILE A 113 -8.05 -2.90 7.95
N ILE A 114 -8.34 -2.51 9.19
CA ILE A 114 -8.75 -1.14 9.55
C ILE A 114 -7.68 -0.11 9.14
N VAL A 115 -6.40 -0.40 9.35
CA VAL A 115 -5.29 0.51 9.07
C VAL A 115 -5.05 0.62 7.57
N THR A 116 -5.02 -0.50 6.85
CA THR A 116 -4.79 -0.50 5.38
C THR A 116 -5.98 0.04 4.61
N PHE A 117 -7.19 -0.30 5.04
CA PHE A 117 -8.41 0.26 4.49
C PHE A 117 -8.50 1.76 4.76
N GLY A 118 -8.23 2.20 5.99
CA GLY A 118 -8.20 3.61 6.36
C GLY A 118 -7.19 4.41 5.53
N LEU A 119 -6.00 3.85 5.29
CA LEU A 119 -4.99 4.47 4.44
C LEU A 119 -5.45 4.56 2.97
N SER A 120 -5.92 3.45 2.40
CA SER A 120 -6.41 3.40 1.01
C SER A 120 -7.55 4.42 0.79
N LEU A 121 -8.50 4.45 1.72
CA LEU A 121 -9.68 5.31 1.65
C LEU A 121 -9.32 6.79 1.88
N SER A 122 -8.38 7.09 2.80
CA SER A 122 -7.87 8.45 3.00
C SER A 122 -7.18 9.00 1.75
N ILE A 123 -6.35 8.18 1.09
CA ILE A 123 -5.66 8.59 -0.14
C ILE A 123 -6.69 8.81 -1.27
N LEU A 124 -7.68 7.92 -1.40
CA LEU A 124 -8.75 8.09 -2.37
C LEU A 124 -9.52 9.39 -2.14
N ILE A 125 -9.92 9.66 -0.90
CA ILE A 125 -10.59 10.92 -0.51
C ILE A 125 -9.70 12.11 -0.82
N GLY A 126 -8.39 12.05 -0.53
CA GLY A 126 -7.45 13.12 -0.86
C GLY A 126 -7.41 13.42 -2.36
N VAL A 127 -7.34 12.37 -3.19
CA VAL A 127 -7.35 12.50 -4.65
C VAL A 127 -8.69 13.03 -5.17
N THR A 128 -9.83 12.53 -4.66
CA THR A 128 -11.15 13.03 -5.08
C THR A 128 -11.35 14.49 -4.68
N ILE A 129 -10.93 14.88 -3.48
CA ILE A 129 -11.00 16.26 -2.99
C ILE A 129 -10.19 17.19 -3.90
N ILE A 130 -8.96 16.80 -4.27
CA ILE A 130 -8.15 17.58 -5.21
C ILE A 130 -8.85 17.71 -6.58
N GLY A 131 -9.47 16.64 -7.07
CA GLY A 131 -10.27 16.66 -8.30
C GLY A 131 -11.49 17.58 -8.22
N LEU A 132 -12.22 17.53 -7.10
CA LEU A 132 -13.38 18.37 -6.80
C LEU A 132 -13.01 19.85 -6.69
N PHE A 133 -11.92 20.19 -6.01
CA PHE A 133 -11.48 21.58 -5.88
C PHE A 133 -11.06 22.19 -7.21
N LYS A 134 -10.47 21.40 -8.12
CA LYS A 134 -9.97 21.90 -9.41
C LYS A 134 -11.09 22.15 -10.42
N PHE A 135 -12.13 21.32 -10.47
CA PHE A 135 -13.17 21.40 -11.52
C PHE A 135 -14.59 21.72 -11.01
N ARG A 136 -14.80 21.81 -9.69
CA ARG A 136 -16.05 22.18 -8.98
C ARG A 136 -17.31 21.54 -9.60
N ALA A 137 -17.93 22.21 -10.58
CA ALA A 137 -19.18 21.80 -11.21
C ALA A 137 -19.02 20.75 -12.34
N ASN A 138 -17.87 20.69 -13.01
CA ASN A 138 -17.64 19.73 -14.12
C ASN A 138 -17.17 18.35 -13.66
N PHE A 139 -16.93 18.15 -12.36
CA PHE A 139 -16.56 16.83 -11.81
C PHE A 139 -17.68 15.79 -12.01
N MET A 140 -18.94 16.22 -12.08
CA MET A 140 -20.09 15.37 -12.42
C MET A 140 -20.12 14.96 -13.91
N SER A 141 -19.42 15.69 -14.78
CA SER A 141 -19.25 15.33 -16.20
C SER A 141 -18.27 14.17 -16.40
N LEU A 142 -17.35 13.95 -15.45
CA LEU A 142 -16.41 12.82 -15.45
C LEU A 142 -17.15 11.46 -15.42
N PHE A 143 -18.31 11.45 -14.78
CA PHE A 143 -19.13 10.25 -14.62
C PHE A 143 -20.07 10.00 -15.81
N VAL A 144 -20.12 10.92 -16.78
CA VAL A 144 -20.90 10.78 -18.01
C VAL A 144 -19.92 10.64 -19.18
N PRO A 145 -19.66 9.42 -19.69
CA PRO A 145 -18.85 9.26 -20.89
C PRO A 145 -19.47 10.00 -22.07
N GLY A 146 -18.64 10.75 -22.79
CA GLY A 146 -19.05 11.55 -23.94
C GLY A 146 -19.77 10.71 -24.98
N GLY A 147 -20.99 11.13 -25.35
CA GLY A 147 -21.82 10.47 -26.37
C GLY A 147 -22.88 9.51 -25.84
N ALA A 148 -23.02 9.32 -24.52
CA ALA A 148 -24.11 8.50 -23.97
C ALA A 148 -25.48 9.20 -24.14
N PRO A 149 -26.54 8.48 -24.53
CA PRO A 149 -27.90 9.03 -24.57
C PRO A 149 -28.30 9.62 -23.22
N LEU A 150 -28.92 10.80 -23.20
CA LEU A 150 -29.28 11.53 -21.97
C LEU A 150 -30.14 10.69 -21.00
N ALA A 151 -30.90 9.72 -21.53
CA ALA A 151 -31.71 8.79 -20.73
C ALA A 151 -30.89 7.76 -19.95
N LEU A 152 -29.69 7.39 -20.42
CA LEU A 152 -28.79 6.41 -19.79
C LEU A 152 -27.73 7.07 -18.89
N ALA A 153 -27.55 8.39 -19.01
CA ALA A 153 -26.56 9.14 -18.25
C ALA A 153 -26.66 8.94 -16.72
N PRO A 154 -27.84 8.95 -16.07
CA PRO A 154 -27.93 8.76 -14.62
C PRO A 154 -27.48 7.37 -14.15
N PHE A 155 -27.75 6.34 -14.96
CA PHE A 155 -27.37 4.96 -14.65
C PHE A 155 -25.86 4.74 -14.80
N LEU A 156 -25.26 5.39 -15.80
CA LEU A 156 -23.84 5.32 -16.08
C LEU A 156 -23.01 6.02 -15.00
N VAL A 157 -23.51 7.17 -14.50
CA VAL A 157 -22.93 7.87 -13.36
C VAL A 157 -22.92 7.00 -12.10
N LEU A 158 -24.03 6.29 -11.83
CA LEU A 158 -24.11 5.36 -10.71
C LEU A 158 -23.10 4.21 -10.84
N ILE A 159 -22.95 3.61 -12.03
CA ILE A 159 -21.99 2.53 -12.22
C ILE A 159 -20.56 3.04 -12.08
N GLU A 160 -20.22 4.20 -12.64
CA GLU A 160 -18.86 4.73 -12.57
C GLU A 160 -18.47 5.15 -11.14
N THR A 161 -19.40 5.74 -10.38
CA THR A 161 -19.19 6.02 -8.95
C THR A 161 -18.98 4.75 -8.12
N ILE A 162 -19.76 3.68 -8.38
CA ILE A 162 -19.58 2.37 -7.73
C ILE A 162 -18.23 1.75 -8.14
N SER A 163 -17.86 1.82 -9.42
CA SER A 163 -16.58 1.32 -9.95
C SER A 163 -15.38 2.02 -9.29
N TYR A 164 -15.45 3.35 -9.17
CA TYR A 164 -14.45 4.17 -8.51
C TYR A 164 -14.26 3.79 -7.04
N LEU A 165 -15.35 3.66 -6.29
CA LEU A 165 -15.30 3.28 -4.87
C LEU A 165 -14.84 1.82 -4.69
N SER A 166 -15.35 0.89 -5.50
CA SER A 166 -14.99 -0.53 -5.47
C SER A 166 -13.49 -0.74 -5.69
N ARG A 167 -12.87 0.06 -6.57
CA ARG A 167 -11.43 0.01 -6.84
C ARG A 167 -10.58 0.39 -5.62
N ALA A 168 -11.00 1.42 -4.87
CA ALA A 168 -10.35 1.85 -3.63
C ALA A 168 -10.39 0.76 -2.55
N ILE A 169 -11.56 0.14 -2.41
CA ILE A 169 -11.83 -0.93 -1.47
C ILE A 169 -11.01 -2.17 -1.87
N SER A 170 -11.05 -2.57 -3.14
CA SER A 170 -10.34 -3.74 -3.67
C SER A 170 -8.83 -3.65 -3.44
N LEU A 171 -8.24 -2.46 -3.58
CA LEU A 171 -6.81 -2.28 -3.35
C LEU A 171 -6.43 -2.46 -1.88
N GLY A 172 -7.17 -1.82 -0.96
CA GLY A 172 -6.93 -1.92 0.48
C GLY A 172 -7.12 -3.35 0.99
N VAL A 173 -8.19 -4.01 0.54
CA VAL A 173 -8.44 -5.42 0.84
C VAL A 173 -7.32 -6.30 0.31
N ARG A 174 -6.84 -6.07 -0.92
CA ARG A 174 -5.75 -6.86 -1.50
C ARG A 174 -4.45 -6.70 -0.73
N LEU A 175 -4.14 -5.50 -0.23
CA LEU A 175 -2.97 -5.28 0.62
C LEU A 175 -3.05 -6.10 1.91
N ALA A 176 -4.18 -6.00 2.61
CA ALA A 176 -4.40 -6.66 3.90
C ALA A 176 -4.48 -8.18 3.75
N ALA A 177 -5.17 -8.65 2.71
CA ALA A 177 -5.34 -10.07 2.42
C ALA A 177 -3.99 -10.73 2.10
N ASN A 178 -3.16 -10.09 1.28
CA ASN A 178 -1.86 -10.64 0.92
C ASN A 178 -0.93 -10.76 2.13
N LEU A 179 -0.83 -9.71 2.96
CA LEU A 179 -0.01 -9.80 4.18
C LEU A 179 -0.59 -10.78 5.22
N SER A 180 -1.90 -10.72 5.50
CA SER A 180 -2.50 -11.60 6.50
C SER A 180 -2.47 -13.08 6.11
N ALA A 181 -2.80 -13.39 4.85
CA ALA A 181 -2.74 -14.76 4.33
C ALA A 181 -1.30 -15.27 4.26
N GLY A 182 -0.35 -14.42 3.85
CA GLY A 182 1.07 -14.75 3.86
C GLY A 182 1.57 -15.13 5.24
N HIS A 183 1.42 -14.23 6.21
CA HIS A 183 1.84 -14.47 7.60
C HIS A 183 1.16 -15.70 8.22
N LEU A 184 -0.12 -15.94 7.93
CA LEU A 184 -0.82 -17.16 8.39
C LEU A 184 -0.24 -18.42 7.73
N LEU A 185 0.01 -18.37 6.42
CA LEU A 185 0.57 -19.49 5.67
C LEU A 185 1.99 -19.81 6.14
N PHE A 186 2.84 -18.81 6.37
CA PHE A 186 4.17 -18.99 6.97
C PHE A 186 4.10 -19.64 8.34
N ALA A 187 3.14 -19.22 9.17
CA ALA A 187 2.98 -19.78 10.50
C ALA A 187 2.56 -21.27 10.43
N ILE A 188 1.64 -21.63 9.52
CA ILE A 188 1.21 -23.03 9.31
C ILE A 188 2.37 -23.88 8.73
N LEU A 189 3.06 -23.39 7.70
CA LEU A 189 4.16 -24.13 7.07
C LEU A 189 5.37 -24.28 8.00
N SER A 190 5.68 -23.27 8.81
CA SER A 190 6.75 -23.37 9.80
C SER A 190 6.40 -24.38 10.90
N GLY A 191 5.14 -24.43 11.35
CA GLY A 191 4.64 -25.46 12.26
C GLY A 191 4.81 -26.88 11.69
N PHE A 192 4.34 -27.10 10.45
CA PHE A 192 4.56 -28.38 9.76
C PHE A 192 6.05 -28.72 9.60
N THR A 193 6.89 -27.74 9.25
CA THR A 193 8.34 -27.95 9.09
C THR A 193 8.97 -28.40 10.41
N PHE A 194 8.57 -27.77 11.52
CA PHE A 194 9.07 -28.10 12.85
C PHE A 194 8.61 -29.50 13.31
N ASP A 195 7.35 -29.85 13.08
CA ASP A 195 6.82 -31.17 13.42
C ASP A 195 7.51 -32.27 12.60
N MET A 196 7.80 -32.04 11.32
CA MET A 196 8.52 -33.01 10.48
C MET A 196 9.97 -33.18 10.90
N LEU A 197 10.64 -32.08 11.28
CA LEU A 197 12.02 -32.12 11.75
C LEU A 197 12.15 -32.88 13.08
N THR A 198 11.24 -32.64 14.02
CA THR A 198 11.24 -33.29 15.34
C THR A 198 10.89 -34.79 15.27
N ASN A 199 10.08 -35.21 14.30
CA ASN A 199 9.77 -36.62 14.04
C ASN A 199 10.85 -37.36 13.22
N GLY A 200 12.01 -36.75 12.96
CA GLY A 200 13.14 -37.38 12.26
C GLY A 200 13.01 -37.44 10.72
N LEU A 201 11.99 -36.79 10.14
CA LEU A 201 11.74 -36.72 8.70
C LEU A 201 12.46 -35.52 8.04
N ALA A 202 13.74 -35.33 8.37
CA ALA A 202 14.51 -34.15 7.97
C ALA A 202 14.66 -33.96 6.45
N LEU A 203 14.63 -35.03 5.67
CA LEU A 203 14.70 -34.94 4.20
C LEU A 203 13.40 -34.37 3.61
N LEU A 204 12.26 -34.67 4.24
CA LEU A 204 10.93 -34.25 3.76
C LEU A 204 10.58 -32.82 4.21
N SER A 205 11.18 -32.34 5.30
CA SER A 205 11.02 -30.95 5.76
C SER A 205 11.63 -29.91 4.81
N VAL A 206 12.48 -30.31 3.87
CA VAL A 206 13.01 -29.44 2.81
C VAL A 206 11.90 -28.92 1.90
N PHE A 207 10.84 -29.70 1.69
CA PHE A 207 9.74 -29.32 0.79
C PHE A 207 8.93 -28.11 1.32
N PRO A 208 8.40 -28.12 2.56
CA PRO A 208 7.78 -26.92 3.14
C PRO A 208 8.71 -25.69 3.19
N MET A 209 10.01 -25.87 3.46
CA MET A 209 10.98 -24.77 3.43
C MET A 209 11.11 -24.13 2.05
N LEU A 210 11.13 -24.94 0.98
CA LEU A 210 11.21 -24.43 -0.39
C LEU A 210 9.96 -23.64 -0.76
N ILE A 211 8.78 -24.12 -0.35
CA ILE A 211 7.51 -23.40 -0.54
C ILE A 211 7.54 -22.05 0.17
N MET A 212 8.02 -22.00 1.41
CA MET A 212 8.17 -20.75 2.16
C MET A 212 9.07 -19.74 1.44
N ILE A 213 10.21 -20.17 0.91
CA ILE A 213 11.11 -19.30 0.12
C ILE A 213 10.38 -18.79 -1.13
N PHE A 214 9.68 -19.67 -1.85
CA PHE A 214 8.95 -19.28 -3.06
C PHE A 214 7.84 -18.26 -2.78
N ILE A 215 7.10 -18.44 -1.69
CA ILE A 215 6.01 -17.54 -1.30
C ILE A 215 6.54 -16.17 -0.89
N THR A 216 7.65 -16.08 -0.14
CA THR A 216 8.26 -14.76 0.15
C THR A 216 8.60 -13.99 -1.12
N LEU A 217 9.15 -14.66 -2.13
CA LEU A 217 9.51 -14.03 -3.39
C LEU A 217 8.27 -13.56 -4.15
N LEU A 218 7.22 -14.40 -4.18
CA LEU A 218 5.94 -14.05 -4.80
C LEU A 218 5.30 -12.84 -4.11
N GLU A 219 5.26 -12.82 -2.79
CA GLU A 219 4.68 -11.72 -2.01
C GLU A 219 5.45 -10.41 -2.20
N MET A 220 6.78 -10.47 -2.29
CA MET A 220 7.60 -9.29 -2.59
C MET A 220 7.26 -8.73 -3.98
N ALA A 221 7.12 -9.59 -5.00
CA ALA A 221 6.74 -9.16 -6.34
C ALA A 221 5.34 -8.53 -6.36
N VAL A 222 4.37 -9.16 -5.70
CA VAL A 222 2.99 -8.67 -5.63
C VAL A 222 2.92 -7.34 -4.88
N ALA A 223 3.70 -7.15 -3.82
CA ALA A 223 3.77 -5.90 -3.06
C ALA A 223 4.19 -4.69 -3.93
N VAL A 224 5.19 -4.87 -4.80
CA VAL A 224 5.68 -3.82 -5.71
C VAL A 224 4.66 -3.55 -6.83
N ILE A 225 4.11 -4.61 -7.45
CA ILE A 225 3.10 -4.47 -8.50
C ILE A 225 1.86 -3.75 -7.98
N GLN A 226 1.43 -4.05 -6.76
CA GLN A 226 0.26 -3.43 -6.15
C GLN A 226 0.44 -1.92 -5.95
N ALA A 227 1.62 -1.48 -5.50
CA ALA A 227 1.93 -0.06 -5.37
C ALA A 227 1.94 0.64 -6.74
N TYR A 228 2.47 -0.02 -7.78
CA TYR A 228 2.49 0.51 -9.14
C TYR A 228 1.08 0.67 -9.72
N VAL A 229 0.25 -0.38 -9.64
CA VAL A 229 -1.14 -0.35 -10.13
C VAL A 229 -1.94 0.76 -9.44
N PHE A 230 -1.72 0.97 -8.14
CA PHE A 230 -2.36 2.06 -7.42
C PHE A 230 -2.00 3.43 -7.98
N CYS A 231 -0.71 3.70 -8.15
CA CYS A 231 -0.24 4.97 -8.73
C CYS A 231 -0.77 5.18 -10.15
N LEU A 232 -0.93 4.08 -10.91
CA LEU A 232 -1.41 4.09 -12.29
C LEU A 232 -2.85 4.54 -12.35
N LEU A 233 -3.67 3.91 -11.53
CA LEU A 233 -5.06 4.27 -11.39
C LEU A 233 -5.22 5.72 -10.93
N THR A 234 -4.47 6.16 -9.93
CA THR A 234 -4.47 7.57 -9.49
C THR A 234 -4.09 8.52 -10.61
N THR A 235 -3.11 8.17 -11.44
CA THR A 235 -2.66 9.00 -12.55
C THR A 235 -3.68 9.07 -13.68
N ILE A 236 -4.31 7.93 -14.03
CA ILE A 236 -5.40 7.88 -15.02
C ILE A 236 -6.56 8.78 -14.58
N TYR A 237 -6.99 8.68 -13.32
CA TYR A 237 -8.07 9.53 -12.82
C TYR A 237 -7.68 11.01 -12.78
N LEU A 238 -6.43 11.32 -12.44
CA LEU A 238 -5.91 12.67 -12.62
C LEU A 238 -5.98 13.09 -14.10
N GLY A 239 -5.66 12.20 -15.04
CA GLY A 239 -5.81 12.37 -16.49
C GLY A 239 -7.22 12.74 -16.90
N ASP A 240 -8.17 11.90 -16.55
CA ASP A 240 -9.58 12.09 -16.89
C ASP A 240 -10.12 13.40 -16.29
N THR A 241 -9.60 13.82 -15.12
CA THR A 241 -9.97 15.13 -14.55
C THR A 241 -9.29 16.31 -15.23
N VAL A 242 -8.04 16.19 -15.71
CA VAL A 242 -7.26 17.30 -16.28
C VAL A 242 -7.61 17.55 -17.75
N ALA A 243 -7.80 16.48 -18.52
CA ALA A 243 -8.31 16.53 -19.88
C ALA A 243 -9.82 16.27 -19.85
N LEU A 244 -10.60 17.33 -19.65
CA LEU A 244 -12.05 17.26 -19.91
C LEU A 244 -12.22 16.81 -21.37
N HIS A 245 -12.75 15.60 -21.56
CA HIS A 245 -13.45 15.21 -22.78
C HIS A 245 -14.75 16.02 -22.89
#